data_AF-A0A817KUB7-F1
#
_entry.id   AF-A0A817KUB7-F1
#
_cell.length_a   1.000
_cell.length_b   1.000
_cell.length_c   1.000
_cell.angle_alpha   90.00
_cell.angle_beta   90.00
_cell.angle_gamma   90.00
#
_symmetry.space_group_name_H-M   'P 1'
#
loop_
_entity.id
_entity.type
_entity.pdbx_description
1 polymer ?
#
loop_
_entity_poly.entity_id
_entity_poly.type
_entity_poly.pdbx_seq_one_letter_code
_entity_poly.pdbx_strand_id
1 'polypeptide(L)'
;MFPKTLLTRLLNIQYPLIQAPMSPLTTPELVANVSNAGGMGTIAAARMTSEQLKNEINHIRSLTDKPFGVNLFIPSIESNIE
;
A
#
# COMPACT_ATOMS: atom_id res chain seq x y z
N MET A 1 16.77 7.50 -17.88
CA MET A 1 16.32 6.12 -17.55
C MET A 1 16.59 5.89 -16.06
N PHE A 2 15.58 5.51 -15.26
CA PHE A 2 15.81 5.23 -13.84
C PHE A 2 16.67 3.97 -13.68
N PRO A 3 17.66 3.96 -12.77
CA PRO A 3 18.52 2.79 -12.55
C PRO A 3 17.75 1.67 -11.86
N LYS A 4 18.06 0.41 -12.20
CA LYS A 4 17.52 -0.77 -11.48
C LYS A 4 18.19 -0.89 -10.10
N THR A 5 17.46 -0.53 -9.05
CA THR A 5 17.92 -0.62 -7.65
C THR A 5 17.55 -1.96 -7.00
N LEU A 6 18.10 -2.23 -5.82
CA LEU A 6 17.65 -3.36 -4.99
C LEU A 6 16.14 -3.31 -4.74
N LEU A 7 15.58 -2.13 -4.44
CA LEU A 7 14.16 -1.93 -4.18
C LEU A 7 13.29 -2.34 -5.38
N THR A 8 13.63 -1.88 -6.59
CA THR A 8 12.87 -2.21 -7.81
C THR A 8 12.82 -3.71 -8.09
N ARG A 9 13.92 -4.44 -7.79
CA ARG A 9 13.97 -5.90 -7.95
C ARG A 9 13.17 -6.64 -6.89
N LEU A 10 13.28 -6.24 -5.63
CA LEU A 10 12.59 -6.91 -4.52
C LEU A 10 11.07 -6.73 -4.61
N LEU A 11 10.60 -5.54 -4.98
CA LEU A 11 9.18 -5.22 -5.02
C LEU A 11 8.52 -5.40 -6.39
N ASN A 12 9.31 -5.78 -7.42
CA ASN A 12 8.85 -5.92 -8.81
C ASN A 12 8.16 -4.66 -9.35
N ILE A 13 8.80 -3.50 -9.17
CA ILE A 13 8.32 -2.18 -9.62
C ILE A 13 9.34 -1.51 -10.56
N GLN A 14 8.89 -0.60 -11.40
CA GLN A 14 9.72 0.08 -12.41
C GLN A 14 10.51 1.25 -11.82
N TYR A 15 9.87 2.03 -10.94
CA TYR A 15 10.46 3.20 -10.31
C TYR A 15 10.64 2.94 -8.81
N PRO A 16 11.76 3.37 -8.20
CA PRO A 16 11.98 3.24 -6.75
C PRO A 16 11.16 4.29 -5.97
N LEU A 17 9.86 4.38 -6.25
CA LEU A 17 8.92 5.34 -5.69
C LEU A 17 7.80 4.60 -4.98
N ILE A 18 7.59 4.94 -3.71
CA ILE A 18 6.50 4.41 -2.89
C ILE A 18 5.64 5.60 -2.50
N GLN A 19 4.35 5.55 -2.85
CA GLN A 19 3.39 6.57 -2.42
C GLN A 19 3.09 6.38 -0.93
N ALA A 20 3.17 7.45 -0.14
CA ALA A 20 3.02 7.41 1.30
C ALA A 20 1.56 7.13 1.72
N PRO A 21 1.30 6.15 2.63
CA PRO A 21 -0.05 5.78 3.04
C PRO A 21 -0.65 6.86 3.94
N MET A 22 -1.61 7.64 3.43
CA MET A 22 -2.26 8.75 4.13
C MET A 22 -3.77 8.56 4.16
N SER A 23 -4.32 8.15 5.30
CA SER A 23 -5.78 8.13 5.48
C SER A 23 -6.30 9.54 5.81
N PRO A 24 -7.38 10.04 5.18
CA PRO A 24 -8.28 9.36 4.24
C PRO A 24 -7.94 9.56 2.74
N LEU A 25 -6.78 10.15 2.42
CA LEU A 25 -6.42 10.58 1.06
C LEU A 25 -6.05 9.43 0.11
N THR A 26 -5.66 8.27 0.63
CA THR A 26 -5.29 7.10 -0.20
C THR A 26 -6.53 6.29 -0.54
N THR A 27 -7.09 6.52 -1.72
CA THR A 27 -8.19 5.73 -2.29
C THR A 27 -7.66 4.55 -3.14
N PRO A 28 -8.49 3.54 -3.42
CA PRO A 28 -8.15 2.47 -4.36
C PRO A 28 -7.64 2.95 -5.72
N GLU A 29 -8.26 3.99 -6.26
CA GLU A 29 -7.90 4.58 -7.55
C GLU A 29 -6.52 5.23 -7.49
N LEU A 30 -6.19 5.94 -6.41
CA LEU A 30 -4.85 6.51 -6.25
C LEU A 30 -3.79 5.41 -6.19
N VAL A 31 -4.03 4.38 -5.38
CA VAL A 31 -3.12 3.24 -5.22
C VAL A 31 -2.89 2.54 -6.56
N ALA A 32 -3.97 2.21 -7.27
CA ALA A 32 -3.90 1.55 -8.56
C ALA A 32 -3.19 2.40 -9.62
N ASN A 33 -3.44 3.71 -9.66
CA ASN A 33 -2.76 4.61 -10.60
C ASN A 33 -1.25 4.68 -10.35
N VAL A 34 -0.80 4.75 -9.09
CA VAL A 34 0.63 4.73 -8.77
C VAL A 34 1.28 3.42 -9.19
N SER A 35 0.62 2.29 -8.91
CA SER A 35 1.10 0.96 -9.29
C SER A 35 1.14 0.78 -10.83
N ASN A 36 0.11 1.23 -11.54
CA ASN A 36 0.06 1.20 -13.01
C ASN A 36 1.12 2.12 -13.65
N ALA A 37 1.43 3.24 -13.02
CA ALA A 37 2.52 4.13 -13.43
C ALA A 37 3.92 3.54 -13.15
N GLY A 38 4.01 2.39 -12.49
CA GLY A 38 5.26 1.67 -12.26
C GLY A 38 5.93 1.96 -10.90
N GLY A 39 5.28 2.71 -10.02
CA GLY A 39 5.66 2.83 -8.60
C GLY A 39 5.00 1.76 -7.74
N MET A 40 5.04 1.95 -6.41
CA MET A 40 4.28 1.16 -5.44
C MET A 40 3.20 2.04 -4.80
N GLY A 41 1.94 1.84 -5.17
CA GLY A 41 0.82 2.42 -4.45
C GLY A 41 0.67 1.77 -3.07
N THR A 42 0.20 2.51 -2.07
CA THR A 42 -0.07 1.96 -0.72
C THR A 42 -1.38 2.46 -0.14
N ILE A 43 -2.18 1.53 0.38
CA ILE A 43 -3.44 1.82 1.08
C ILE A 43 -3.20 1.96 2.59
N ALA A 44 -3.70 3.03 3.20
CA ALA A 44 -3.64 3.22 4.64
C ALA A 44 -4.77 2.46 5.34
N ALA A 45 -4.45 1.38 6.05
CA ALA A 45 -5.41 0.48 6.68
C ALA A 45 -5.42 0.54 8.22
N ALA A 46 -4.73 1.53 8.81
CA ALA A 46 -4.58 1.68 10.26
C ALA A 46 -5.89 1.73 11.06
N ARG A 47 -6.99 2.18 10.45
CA ARG A 47 -8.33 2.31 11.08
C ARG A 47 -9.41 1.48 10.39
N MET A 48 -9.03 0.56 9.52
CA MET A 48 -9.98 -0.29 8.80
C MET A 48 -10.28 -1.55 9.61
N THR A 49 -11.54 -1.99 9.59
CA THR A 49 -11.87 -3.36 9.95
C THR A 49 -11.31 -4.32 8.91
N SER A 50 -11.23 -5.61 9.25
CA SER A 50 -10.80 -6.65 8.30
C SER A 50 -11.69 -6.72 7.06
N GLU A 51 -13.00 -6.51 7.21
CA GLU A 51 -13.96 -6.49 6.11
C GLU A 51 -13.75 -5.27 5.20
N GLN A 52 -13.57 -4.07 5.79
CA GLN A 52 -13.27 -2.87 5.03
C GLN A 52 -11.97 -3.05 4.22
N LEU A 53 -10.90 -3.52 4.88
CA LEU A 53 -9.63 -3.77 4.20
C LEU A 53 -9.76 -4.79 3.05
N LYS A 54 -10.54 -5.86 3.26
CA LYS A 54 -10.81 -6.86 2.20
C LYS A 54 -11.50 -6.22 0.99
N ASN A 55 -12.50 -5.36 1.22
CA ASN A 55 -13.22 -4.67 0.16
C ASN A 55 -12.29 -3.71 -0.61
N GLU A 56 -11.47 -2.93 0.11
CA GLU A 56 -10.47 -2.03 -0.48
C GLU A 56 -9.44 -2.79 -1.33
N ILE A 57 -8.90 -3.90 -0.81
CA ILE A 57 -7.96 -4.78 -1.54
C ILE A 57 -8.59 -5.32 -2.82
N ASN A 58 -9.84 -5.78 -2.76
CA ASN A 58 -10.55 -6.29 -3.93
C ASN A 58 -10.78 -5.18 -4.96
N HIS A 59 -11.13 -3.98 -4.50
CA HIS A 59 -11.31 -2.84 -5.38
C HIS A 59 -9.99 -2.47 -6.10
N ILE A 60 -8.88 -2.35 -5.36
CA ILE A 60 -7.54 -2.11 -5.95
C ILE A 60 -7.20 -3.18 -6.99
N ARG A 61 -7.41 -4.46 -6.67
CA ARG A 61 -7.13 -5.58 -7.59
C ARG A 61 -8.00 -5.59 -8.85
N SER A 62 -9.18 -4.96 -8.82
CA SER A 62 -9.99 -4.77 -10.02
C SER A 62 -9.46 -3.67 -10.95
N LEU A 63 -8.62 -2.77 -10.42
CA LEU A 63 -8.07 -1.61 -11.13
C LEU A 63 -6.61 -1.80 -11.60
N THR A 64 -5.88 -2.74 -11.01
CA THR A 64 -4.49 -3.02 -11.37
C THR A 64 -4.10 -4.49 -11.12
N ASP A 65 -3.25 -5.02 -12.00
CA ASP A 65 -2.54 -6.29 -11.85
C ASP A 65 -1.11 -6.11 -11.28
N LYS A 66 -0.72 -4.86 -10.99
CA LYS A 66 0.63 -4.49 -10.51
C LYS A 66 0.72 -4.58 -8.98
N PRO A 67 1.93 -4.77 -8.41
CA PRO A 67 2.12 -4.80 -6.96
C PRO A 67 1.63 -3.51 -6.26
N PHE A 68 1.06 -3.67 -5.07
CA PHE A 68 0.71 -2.57 -4.17
C PHE A 68 0.92 -3.00 -2.71
N GLY A 69 1.04 -2.03 -1.80
CA GLY A 69 1.25 -2.26 -0.37
C GLY A 69 0.02 -1.95 0.49
N VAL A 70 -0.02 -2.55 1.67
CA VAL A 70 -1.00 -2.27 2.73
C VAL A 70 -0.24 -1.78 3.96
N ASN A 71 -0.60 -0.62 4.49
CA ASN A 71 0.00 -0.07 5.70
C ASN A 71 -0.88 -0.34 6.92
N LEU A 72 -0.32 -0.99 7.93
CA LEU A 72 -0.99 -1.36 9.19
C LEU A 72 -0.26 -0.70 10.37
N PHE A 73 -1.02 -0.36 11.41
CA PHE A 73 -0.46 0.03 12.69
C PHE A 73 -0.45 -1.18 13.62
N ILE A 74 0.70 -1.43 14.24
CA ILE A 74 0.88 -2.45 15.26
C ILE A 74 1.26 -1.69 16.54
N PRO A 75 0.28 -1.18 17.31
CA PRO A 75 0.58 -0.51 18.56
C PRO A 75 1.21 -1.51 19.53
N SER A 76 2.27 -1.10 20.22
CA SER A 76 2.78 -1.87 21.36
C SER A 76 1.72 -1.89 22.45
N ILE A 77 1.30 -3.08 22.86
CA ILE A 77 0.50 -3.23 24.07
C ILE A 77 1.51 -3.08 25.22
N GLU A 78 1.62 -1.89 25.80
CA GLU A 78 2.23 -1.79 27.13
C GLU A 78 1.28 -2.52 28.07
N SER A 79 1.69 -3.72 28.50
CA SER A 79 1.00 -4.50 29.52
C SER A 79 1.17 -3.78 30.86
N ASN A 80 0.34 -2.77 31.12
CA ASN A 80 0.04 -2.36 32.49
C ASN A 80 -0.83 -3.45 33.10
N ILE A 81 -0.17 -4.54 33.49
CA ILE A 81 -0.72 -5.51 34.45
C ILE A 81 -0.41 -4.89 35.81
N GLU A 82 -1.38 -4.15 36.35
CA GLU A 82 -1.57 -4.07 37.80
C GLU A 82 -2.29 -5.34 38.28
#